data_AF-A0A7X7QNH2-F1
#
_entry.id   AF-A0A7X7QNH2-F1
#
_cell.length_a   1.000
_cell.length_b   1.000
_cell.length_c   1.000
_cell.angle_alpha   90.00
_cell.angle_beta   90.00
_cell.angle_gamma   90.00
#
_symmetry.space_group_name_H-M   'P 1'
#
loop_
_entity.id
_entity.type
_entity.pdbx_description
1 polymer ?
#
loop_
_entity_poly.entity_id
_entity_poly.type
_entity_poly.pdbx_seq_one_letter_code
_entity_poly.pdbx_strand_id
1 'polypeptide(L)'
;MTSKRMTSGPLRAVVLAALLGLAGAMVCRAVTEGTDLSQRRLELLRRLAQESLQRDGLEAGILTLSRAVLEEFFKADPGCPSTLKLAAPVTEEDCRQAARQIVRDLVARKYPDLDREALESEAAKRYPIYAEGDLVEVEYQANPVRRDRVRGAYQGRTPNSIIVGRRQVMIADMAKVAGNEELILRFDAERSGALRQEFIDAKVRDYEAERDAYAETVREVARRERYRLGAEENERRGYVFFEGAWVPVREAAPMVVEAERGRLQDEARRRAEEAVQAMQREARAVRTAELAAAALGGAAPGPDPAVERAALTARLEAEKARLAAADEARRQADAEAAAAAEAARRAAEEAARRAAEAAAAQPSTAGAEGGVPLIFLVIIGVIVLGLVVGAIAAFLHRRAKDPKRFFQGTGRLQRDFWAQAEADPTHFKYVAYRYPTMEEARSALLQLSYINEAPGAQLRCHRDILYGFYPHQDKFVSFVGGANLHYALWREASAVLPELPGAEYFRVSTAPDVMLEIPDIEQLLRDEDLKIEHVENREGEGDDYSRYFVYRAPDKQNALEFLKRARVSEPGVHVLVETPEGTWGKDENGIYQE
;
A
#
# COMPACT_ATOMS: atom_id res chain seq x y z
N MET A 1 -26.92 39.45 38.60
CA MET A 1 -25.74 39.90 37.86
C MET A 1 -25.10 38.68 37.21
N THR A 2 -25.19 38.63 35.88
CA THR A 2 -24.87 37.49 35.02
C THR A 2 -23.36 37.35 34.85
N SER A 3 -22.85 36.19 35.24
CA SER A 3 -21.43 35.82 35.19
C SER A 3 -21.01 35.50 33.75
N LYS A 4 -20.13 36.32 33.18
CA LYS A 4 -19.33 35.99 32.00
C LYS A 4 -18.24 35.00 32.41
N ARG A 5 -18.38 33.73 32.01
CA ARG A 5 -17.24 32.80 31.94
C ARG A 5 -16.52 33.03 30.62
N MET A 6 -15.29 33.52 30.69
CA MET A 6 -14.33 33.43 29.58
C MET A 6 -13.74 32.02 29.59
N THR A 7 -14.24 31.15 28.72
CA THR A 7 -13.61 29.88 28.37
C THR A 7 -12.58 30.13 27.27
N SER A 8 -11.32 30.29 27.64
CA SER A 8 -10.21 30.18 26.70
C SER A 8 -9.85 28.70 26.52
N GLY A 9 -10.10 28.15 25.33
CA GLY A 9 -9.52 26.89 24.86
C GLY A 9 -10.52 25.87 24.32
N PRO A 10 -10.87 25.96 23.03
CA PRO A 10 -10.73 24.81 22.12
C PRO A 10 -9.93 25.14 20.85
N LEU A 11 -9.68 26.43 20.59
CA LEU A 11 -9.07 26.92 19.35
C LEU A 11 -7.60 26.53 19.13
N ARG A 12 -6.88 26.04 20.15
CA ARG A 12 -5.49 25.57 19.98
C ARG A 12 -5.38 24.07 19.66
N ALA A 13 -6.35 23.26 20.09
CA ALA A 13 -6.42 21.84 19.72
C ALA A 13 -6.90 21.65 18.27
N VAL A 14 -7.81 22.53 17.81
CA VAL A 14 -8.33 22.50 16.44
C VAL A 14 -7.27 22.96 15.41
N VAL A 15 -6.38 23.89 15.78
CA VAL A 15 -5.28 24.35 14.90
C VAL A 15 -4.13 23.32 14.83
N LEU A 16 -3.95 22.48 15.86
CA LEU A 16 -2.99 21.37 15.81
C LEU A 16 -3.52 20.18 15.00
N ALA A 17 -4.83 19.90 15.07
CA ALA A 17 -5.50 18.90 14.24
C ALA A 17 -5.56 19.30 12.74
N ALA A 18 -5.69 20.61 12.45
CA ALA A 18 -5.64 21.13 11.09
C ALA A 18 -4.27 20.93 10.41
N LEU A 19 -3.16 21.08 11.15
CA LEU A 19 -1.80 20.81 10.64
C LEU A 19 -1.47 19.30 10.53
N LEU A 20 -2.33 18.45 11.06
CA LEU A 20 -2.25 16.99 11.04
C LEU A 20 -2.99 16.39 9.83
N GLY A 21 -4.08 17.04 9.39
CA GLY A 21 -4.94 16.59 8.30
C GLY A 21 -4.43 16.92 6.90
N LEU A 22 -3.43 17.79 6.77
CA LEU A 22 -2.92 18.24 5.47
C LEU A 22 -1.72 17.42 4.96
N ALA A 23 -1.32 16.39 5.72
CA ALA A 23 -0.37 15.38 5.30
C ALA A 23 -0.97 14.24 4.44
N GLY A 24 -2.30 14.18 4.30
CA GLY A 24 -3.02 12.97 3.89
C GLY A 24 -3.42 12.83 2.41
N ALA A 25 -3.26 13.84 1.56
CA ALA A 25 -3.85 13.83 0.21
C ALA A 25 -2.80 13.95 -0.91
N MET A 26 -1.69 13.26 -0.76
CA MET A 26 -0.72 13.21 -1.82
C MET A 26 -0.19 11.78 -1.80
N VAL A 27 -0.43 11.04 -2.89
CA VAL A 27 -0.23 9.59 -3.01
C VAL A 27 1.23 9.22 -2.70
N CYS A 28 1.44 8.33 -1.74
CA CYS A 28 2.73 7.73 -1.44
C CYS A 28 3.20 6.87 -2.62
N ARG A 29 3.87 7.47 -3.61
CA ARG A 29 4.80 6.72 -4.47
C ARG A 29 5.94 6.27 -3.58
N ALA A 30 5.92 5.02 -3.16
CA ALA A 30 7.03 4.46 -2.44
C ALA A 30 8.28 4.40 -3.36
N VAL A 31 9.51 4.27 -2.83
CA VAL A 31 10.75 3.98 -3.60
C VAL A 31 10.60 2.70 -4.42
N THR A 32 9.57 1.91 -4.13
CA THR A 32 9.15 0.70 -4.82
C THR A 32 8.29 0.98 -6.06
N GLU A 33 8.15 2.23 -6.50
CA GLU A 33 7.55 2.57 -7.79
C GLU A 33 8.38 3.66 -8.47
N GLY A 34 8.64 3.47 -9.77
CA GLY A 34 9.25 4.51 -10.58
C GLY A 34 8.34 5.73 -10.69
N THR A 35 8.91 6.90 -10.95
CA THR A 35 8.11 8.07 -11.28
C THR A 35 7.57 7.95 -12.71
N ASP A 36 6.84 8.98 -13.16
CA ASP A 36 6.39 9.08 -14.55
C ASP A 36 7.57 9.02 -15.54
N LEU A 37 8.78 9.39 -15.11
CA LEU A 37 9.97 9.30 -15.95
C LEU A 37 10.37 7.85 -16.21
N SER A 38 10.37 6.97 -15.20
CA SER A 38 10.58 5.53 -15.41
C SER A 38 9.56 4.93 -16.36
N GLN A 39 8.28 5.28 -16.20
CA GLN A 39 7.21 4.78 -17.07
C GLN A 39 7.43 5.21 -18.53
N ARG A 40 7.67 6.50 -18.76
CA ARG A 40 7.97 7.04 -20.10
C ARG A 40 9.17 6.37 -20.75
N ARG A 41 10.23 6.11 -19.98
CA ARG A 41 11.42 5.40 -20.47
C ARG A 41 11.12 3.95 -20.84
N LEU A 42 10.34 3.25 -20.03
CA LEU A 42 9.91 1.88 -20.34
C LEU A 42 9.01 1.83 -21.58
N GLU A 43 8.08 2.78 -21.73
CA GLU A 43 7.25 2.90 -22.94
C GLU A 43 8.10 3.15 -24.19
N LEU A 44 9.10 4.03 -24.08
CA LEU A 44 10.05 4.27 -25.16
C LEU A 44 10.84 3.01 -25.51
N LEU A 45 11.36 2.28 -24.51
CA LEU A 45 12.05 1.00 -24.72
C LEU A 45 11.14 -0.03 -25.40
N ARG A 46 9.88 -0.16 -24.97
CA ARG A 46 8.90 -1.07 -25.59
C ARG A 46 8.63 -0.71 -27.04
N ARG A 47 8.41 0.58 -27.33
CA ARG A 47 8.17 1.06 -28.71
C ARG A 47 9.36 0.74 -29.62
N LEU A 48 10.58 1.09 -29.19
CA LEU A 48 11.80 0.82 -29.95
C LEU A 48 12.07 -0.68 -30.12
N ALA A 49 11.75 -1.49 -29.10
CA ALA A 49 11.83 -2.95 -29.19
C ALA A 49 10.86 -3.50 -30.23
N GLN A 50 9.61 -3.04 -30.26
CA GLN A 50 8.63 -3.43 -31.27
C GLN A 50 9.07 -3.03 -32.68
N GLU A 51 9.54 -1.79 -32.87
CA GLU A 51 10.07 -1.31 -34.16
C GLU A 51 11.25 -2.17 -34.63
N SER A 52 12.18 -2.51 -33.74
CA SER A 52 13.33 -3.37 -34.06
C SER A 52 12.91 -4.80 -34.40
N LEU A 53 11.98 -5.40 -33.64
CA LEU A 53 11.45 -6.74 -33.90
C LEU A 53 10.66 -6.81 -35.22
N GLN A 54 9.95 -5.74 -35.59
CA GLN A 54 9.24 -5.66 -36.87
C GLN A 54 10.21 -5.55 -38.06
N ARG A 55 11.31 -4.80 -37.89
CA ARG A 55 12.32 -4.61 -38.94
C ARG A 55 13.21 -5.84 -39.13
N ASP A 56 13.72 -6.40 -38.04
CA ASP A 56 14.78 -7.41 -38.06
C ASP A 56 14.25 -8.84 -37.88
N GLY A 57 12.98 -8.99 -37.51
CA GLY A 57 12.28 -10.26 -37.34
C GLY A 57 12.38 -10.85 -35.93
N LEU A 58 11.45 -11.76 -35.60
CA LEU A 58 11.36 -12.39 -34.27
C LEU A 58 12.52 -13.33 -33.95
N GLU A 59 13.21 -13.85 -34.98
CA GLU A 59 14.37 -14.74 -34.86
C GLU A 59 15.70 -13.99 -34.65
N ALA A 60 15.67 -12.65 -34.69
CA ALA A 60 16.88 -11.86 -34.51
C ALA A 60 17.47 -12.01 -33.10
N GLY A 61 18.80 -12.02 -33.00
CA GLY A 61 19.51 -12.16 -31.75
C GLY A 61 19.20 -11.02 -30.76
N ILE A 62 18.88 -11.36 -29.52
CA ILE A 62 18.47 -10.41 -28.46
C ILE A 62 19.52 -9.31 -28.26
N LEU A 63 20.81 -9.65 -28.25
CA LEU A 63 21.90 -8.69 -28.04
C LEU A 63 21.99 -7.66 -29.17
N THR A 64 21.78 -8.08 -30.41
CA THR A 64 21.78 -7.20 -31.59
C THR A 64 20.61 -6.22 -31.55
N LEU A 65 19.41 -6.73 -31.27
CA LEU A 65 18.21 -5.91 -31.11
C LEU A 65 18.36 -4.94 -29.95
N SER A 66 18.84 -5.40 -28.80
CA SER A 66 19.02 -4.57 -27.60
C SER A 66 20.02 -3.45 -27.83
N ARG A 67 21.08 -3.69 -28.61
CA ARG A 67 22.03 -2.65 -29.00
C ARG A 67 21.37 -1.58 -29.86
N ALA A 68 20.60 -1.98 -30.88
CA ALA A 68 19.88 -1.04 -31.74
C ALA A 68 18.84 -0.21 -30.95
N VAL A 69 18.10 -0.87 -30.06
CA VAL A 69 17.14 -0.22 -29.15
C VAL A 69 17.83 0.80 -28.26
N LEU A 70 18.96 0.44 -27.63
CA LEU A 70 19.70 1.35 -26.76
C LEU A 70 20.30 2.55 -27.52
N GLU A 71 20.80 2.33 -28.74
CA GLU A 71 21.34 3.41 -29.58
C GLU A 71 20.26 4.46 -29.90
N GLU A 72 19.04 4.04 -30.24
CA GLU A 72 17.92 4.97 -30.47
C GLU A 72 17.34 5.54 -29.17
N PHE A 73 17.32 4.76 -28.09
CA PHE A 73 16.87 5.22 -26.78
C PHE A 73 17.70 6.40 -26.28
N PHE A 74 19.04 6.31 -26.29
CA PHE A 74 19.90 7.39 -25.79
C PHE A 74 19.88 8.64 -26.68
N LYS A 75 19.47 8.51 -27.96
CA LYS A 75 19.19 9.68 -28.81
C LYS A 75 17.87 10.35 -28.43
N ALA A 76 16.85 9.56 -28.12
CA ALA A 76 15.52 10.04 -27.77
C ALA A 76 15.41 10.54 -26.31
N ASP A 77 16.24 10.03 -25.39
CA ASP A 77 16.36 10.50 -24.01
C ASP A 77 17.81 10.84 -23.65
N PRO A 78 18.31 12.03 -24.06
CA PRO A 78 19.67 12.48 -23.74
C PRO A 78 19.88 12.76 -22.25
N GLY A 79 18.80 12.85 -21.46
CA GLY A 79 18.86 13.04 -20.02
C GLY A 79 19.18 11.76 -19.24
N CYS A 80 19.12 10.59 -19.90
CA CYS A 80 19.55 9.33 -19.32
C CYS A 80 21.07 9.14 -19.49
N PRO A 81 21.84 8.92 -18.39
CA PRO A 81 23.25 8.59 -18.50
C PRO A 81 23.50 7.37 -19.39
N SER A 82 24.37 7.55 -20.39
CA SER A 82 24.79 6.48 -21.30
C SER A 82 26.07 5.79 -20.83
N THR A 83 26.63 6.12 -19.67
CA THR A 83 27.85 5.50 -19.15
C THR A 83 27.64 4.05 -18.74
N LEU A 84 28.70 3.24 -18.79
CA LEU A 84 28.65 1.81 -18.39
C LEU A 84 28.66 1.64 -16.87
N LYS A 85 29.32 2.55 -16.14
CA LYS A 85 29.42 2.52 -14.69
C LYS A 85 28.48 3.59 -14.12
N LEU A 86 27.41 3.14 -13.47
CA LEU A 86 26.48 3.99 -12.75
C LEU A 86 26.85 4.03 -11.27
N ALA A 87 26.44 5.09 -10.58
CA ALA A 87 26.42 5.06 -9.12
C ALA A 87 25.42 4.00 -8.64
N ALA A 88 25.65 3.42 -7.45
CA ALA A 88 24.71 2.49 -6.85
C ALA A 88 23.31 3.14 -6.73
N PRO A 89 22.21 2.39 -6.90
CA PRO A 89 20.89 2.95 -6.69
C PRO A 89 20.69 3.29 -5.21
N VAL A 90 19.96 4.36 -4.95
CA VAL A 90 19.40 4.67 -3.63
C VAL A 90 18.43 3.56 -3.25
N THR A 91 18.66 2.95 -2.09
CA THR A 91 17.87 1.83 -1.60
C THR A 91 16.70 2.31 -0.72
N GLU A 92 15.73 1.40 -0.49
CA GLU A 92 14.64 1.67 0.43
C GLU A 92 15.13 1.98 1.86
N GLU A 93 16.18 1.29 2.31
CA GLU A 93 16.75 1.50 3.64
C GLU A 93 17.45 2.86 3.76
N ASP A 94 18.12 3.33 2.69
CA ASP A 94 18.69 4.69 2.65
C ASP A 94 17.60 5.76 2.83
N CYS A 95 16.49 5.61 2.10
CA CYS A 95 15.33 6.51 2.21
C CYS A 95 14.69 6.44 3.61
N ARG A 96 14.60 5.24 4.20
CA ARG A 96 14.05 5.04 5.55
C ARG A 96 14.91 5.71 6.62
N GLN A 97 16.23 5.57 6.52
CA GLN A 97 17.16 6.21 7.44
C GLN A 97 17.12 7.73 7.31
N ALA A 98 17.12 8.26 6.09
CA ALA A 98 17.00 9.68 5.84
C ALA A 98 15.68 10.27 6.36
N ALA A 99 14.56 9.55 6.20
CA ALA A 99 13.26 9.97 6.71
C ALA A 99 13.25 10.02 8.25
N ARG A 100 13.81 9.01 8.92
CA ARG A 100 13.96 8.99 10.38
C ARG A 100 14.75 10.20 10.89
N GLN A 101 15.82 10.58 10.20
CA GLN A 101 16.62 11.75 10.59
C GLN A 101 15.80 13.04 10.48
N ILE A 102 15.05 13.23 9.40
CA ILE A 102 14.18 14.40 9.21
C ILE A 102 13.12 14.49 10.32
N VAL A 103 12.48 13.37 10.65
CA VAL A 103 11.50 13.32 11.75
C VAL A 103 12.14 13.77 13.05
N ARG A 104 13.34 13.25 13.39
CA ARG A 104 14.07 13.66 14.59
C ARG A 104 14.35 15.15 14.61
N ASP A 105 14.85 15.70 13.49
CA ASP A 105 15.22 17.11 13.39
C ASP A 105 13.97 18.02 13.51
N LEU A 106 12.84 17.64 12.90
CA LEU A 106 11.59 18.38 13.00
C LEU A 106 10.99 18.32 14.41
N VAL A 107 10.99 17.14 15.04
CA VAL A 107 10.50 16.94 16.41
C VAL A 107 11.34 17.75 17.39
N ALA A 108 12.66 17.64 17.33
CA ALA A 108 13.56 18.39 18.21
C ALA A 108 13.42 19.91 18.06
N ARG A 109 13.11 20.39 16.85
CA ARG A 109 12.89 21.82 16.59
C ARG A 109 11.56 22.34 17.16
N LYS A 110 10.48 21.55 17.08
CA LYS A 110 9.15 21.96 17.56
C LYS A 110 8.96 21.70 19.05
N TYR A 111 9.50 20.59 19.53
CA TYR A 111 9.43 20.12 20.90
C TYR A 111 10.86 19.92 21.45
N PRO A 112 11.54 21.00 21.86
CA PRO A 112 12.84 20.91 22.50
C PRO A 112 12.76 20.20 23.86
N ASP A 113 13.90 19.90 24.48
CA ASP A 113 13.91 19.28 25.81
C ASP A 113 13.24 20.20 26.86
N LEU A 114 12.47 19.59 27.77
CA LEU A 114 11.79 20.31 28.83
C LEU A 114 12.78 20.90 29.85
N ASP A 115 12.58 22.16 30.20
CA ASP A 115 13.30 22.80 31.29
C ASP A 115 12.69 22.37 32.63
N ARG A 116 13.41 21.48 33.32
CA ARG A 116 12.97 20.92 34.60
C ARG A 116 12.90 21.97 35.71
N GLU A 117 13.81 22.93 35.74
CA GLU A 117 13.81 23.98 36.77
C GLU A 117 12.61 24.91 36.59
N ALA A 118 12.24 25.22 35.34
CA ALA A 118 11.04 25.98 35.04
C ALA A 118 9.76 25.26 35.49
N LEU A 119 9.66 23.95 35.26
CA LEU A 119 8.52 23.13 35.71
C LEU A 119 8.42 23.08 37.23
N GLU A 120 9.55 22.90 37.93
CA GLU A 120 9.60 22.93 39.39
C GLU A 120 9.19 24.30 39.95
N SER A 121 9.61 25.39 39.30
CA SER A 121 9.19 26.76 39.65
C SER A 121 7.68 26.99 39.44
N GLU A 122 7.12 26.49 38.33
CA GLU A 122 5.67 26.58 38.05
C GLU A 122 4.87 25.78 39.09
N ALA A 123 5.31 24.56 39.40
CA ALA A 123 4.69 23.72 40.42
C ALA A 123 4.74 24.39 41.81
N ALA A 124 5.88 24.99 42.17
CA ALA A 124 6.05 25.69 43.44
C ALA A 124 5.13 26.91 43.57
N LYS A 125 4.87 27.63 42.46
CA LYS A 125 3.90 28.74 42.42
C LYS A 125 2.46 28.25 42.53
N ARG A 126 2.12 27.12 41.91
CA ARG A 126 0.76 26.55 41.92
C ARG A 126 0.38 25.96 43.29
N TYR A 127 1.33 25.30 43.94
CA TYR A 127 1.17 24.67 45.25
C TYR A 127 2.21 25.22 46.23
N PRO A 128 2.03 26.46 46.74
CA PRO A 128 2.97 27.05 47.68
C PRO A 128 3.00 26.30 49.00
N ILE A 129 4.17 26.23 49.63
CA ILE A 129 4.38 25.57 50.93
C ILE A 129 4.96 26.64 51.87
N TYR A 130 4.36 26.80 53.05
CA TYR A 130 4.89 27.68 54.08
C TYR A 130 6.07 27.04 54.78
N ALA A 131 7.16 27.80 54.92
CA ALA A 131 8.32 27.43 55.71
C ALA A 131 8.18 27.94 57.14
N GLU A 132 8.80 27.25 58.09
CA GLU A 132 8.89 27.75 59.46
C GLU A 132 9.56 29.14 59.49
N GLY A 133 8.97 30.06 60.24
CA GLY A 133 9.34 31.48 60.25
C GLY A 133 8.47 32.37 59.36
N ASP A 134 7.73 31.82 58.40
CA ASP A 134 6.85 32.60 57.52
C ASP A 134 5.77 33.32 58.31
N LEU A 135 5.59 34.62 58.03
CA LEU A 135 4.49 35.40 58.60
C LEU A 135 3.19 35.04 57.89
N VAL A 136 2.31 34.34 58.60
CA VAL A 136 1.02 33.87 58.08
C VAL A 136 -0.14 34.49 58.82
N GLU A 137 -1.28 34.58 58.15
CA GLU A 137 -2.55 34.98 58.73
C GLU A 137 -3.59 33.90 58.44
N VAL A 138 -4.24 33.40 59.50
CA VAL A 138 -5.15 32.26 59.44
C VAL A 138 -6.46 32.64 60.09
N GLU A 139 -7.54 32.46 59.35
CA GLU A 139 -8.92 32.57 59.85
C GLU A 139 -9.44 31.16 60.17
N TYR A 140 -10.05 30.99 61.33
CA TYR A 140 -10.55 29.70 61.83
C TYR A 140 -11.81 29.88 62.68
N GLN A 141 -12.57 28.80 62.85
CA GLN A 141 -13.86 28.84 63.57
C GLN A 141 -13.90 27.79 64.69
N ALA A 142 -13.25 28.11 65.81
CA ALA A 142 -13.31 27.29 67.03
C ALA A 142 -14.69 27.37 67.71
N ASN A 143 -15.37 28.52 67.62
CA ASN A 143 -16.73 28.72 68.11
C ASN A 143 -17.72 28.69 66.93
N PRO A 144 -18.81 27.91 66.96
CA PRO A 144 -19.81 27.87 65.89
C PRO A 144 -20.38 29.24 65.49
N VAL A 145 -20.38 30.21 66.40
CA VAL A 145 -21.03 31.52 66.22
C VAL A 145 -20.04 32.61 65.78
N ARG A 146 -18.72 32.41 65.90
CA ARG A 146 -17.72 33.45 65.64
C ARG A 146 -16.47 32.91 64.96
N ARG A 147 -15.97 33.66 63.97
CA ARG A 147 -14.67 33.43 63.35
C ARG A 147 -13.60 34.24 64.07
N ASP A 148 -12.46 33.62 64.29
CA ASP A 148 -11.28 34.24 64.85
C ASP A 148 -10.15 34.26 63.83
N ARG A 149 -9.21 35.17 64.02
CA ARG A 149 -8.05 35.35 63.14
C ARG A 149 -6.78 35.38 63.97
N VAL A 150 -5.74 34.71 63.50
CA VAL A 150 -4.40 34.77 64.09
C VAL A 150 -3.40 35.17 63.04
N ARG A 151 -2.47 36.06 63.41
CA ARG A 151 -1.34 36.46 62.59
C ARG A 151 -0.05 36.28 63.38
N GLY A 152 0.97 35.68 62.76
CA GLY A 152 2.25 35.45 63.41
C GLY A 152 3.17 34.57 62.57
N ALA A 153 4.38 34.31 63.07
CA ALA A 153 5.31 33.39 62.43
C ALA A 153 4.80 31.94 62.55
N TYR A 154 4.78 31.21 61.45
CA TYR A 154 4.50 29.78 61.41
C TYR A 154 5.65 29.00 62.08
N GLN A 155 5.34 28.06 62.96
CA GLN A 155 6.33 27.29 63.74
C GLN A 155 6.21 25.77 63.55
N GLY A 156 5.48 25.34 62.52
CA GLY A 156 5.31 23.93 62.22
C GLY A 156 3.88 23.43 62.38
N ARG A 157 3.67 22.21 61.86
CA ARG A 157 2.38 21.51 61.79
C ARG A 157 2.46 20.19 62.53
N THR A 158 1.39 19.87 63.24
CA THR A 158 1.08 18.53 63.75
C THR A 158 -0.03 17.92 62.91
N PRO A 159 -0.35 16.62 63.05
CA PRO A 159 -1.44 15.99 62.29
C PRO A 159 -2.79 16.72 62.38
N ASN A 160 -3.07 17.40 63.50
CA ASN A 160 -4.37 18.02 63.77
C ASN A 160 -4.32 19.55 63.90
N SER A 161 -3.15 20.18 63.94
CA SER A 161 -3.03 21.62 64.21
C SER A 161 -1.81 22.25 63.57
N ILE A 162 -1.83 23.57 63.42
CA ILE A 162 -0.66 24.39 63.09
C ILE A 162 -0.32 25.33 64.26
N ILE A 163 0.94 25.74 64.35
CA ILE A 163 1.40 26.69 65.37
C ILE A 163 1.72 28.03 64.69
N VAL A 164 1.07 29.10 65.14
CA VAL A 164 1.25 30.47 64.63
C VAL A 164 1.55 31.40 65.81
N GLY A 165 2.79 31.88 65.90
CA GLY A 165 3.27 32.72 67.01
C GLY A 165 3.31 31.97 68.34
N ARG A 166 2.30 32.17 69.19
CA ARG A 166 2.13 31.43 70.46
C ARG A 166 0.83 30.62 70.50
N ARG A 167 0.12 30.56 69.38
CA ARG A 167 -1.25 30.05 69.32
C ARG A 167 -1.28 28.79 68.46
N GLN A 168 -1.85 27.73 69.02
CA GLN A 168 -2.15 26.51 68.30
C GLN A 168 -3.54 26.64 67.67
N VAL A 169 -3.64 26.38 66.36
CA VAL A 169 -4.90 26.44 65.60
C VAL A 169 -5.19 25.04 65.06
N MET A 170 -6.38 24.52 65.35
CA MET A 170 -6.79 23.20 64.85
C MET A 170 -7.13 23.27 63.36
N ILE A 171 -6.64 22.32 62.58
CA ILE A 171 -6.92 22.22 61.13
C ILE A 171 -8.43 22.03 60.90
N ALA A 172 -9.10 21.25 61.75
CA ALA A 172 -10.54 21.06 61.70
C ALA A 172 -11.33 22.37 61.86
N ASP A 173 -10.80 23.35 62.62
CA ASP A 173 -11.43 24.66 62.78
C ASP A 173 -11.15 25.60 61.59
N MET A 174 -10.01 25.43 60.92
CA MET A 174 -9.72 26.11 59.65
C MET A 174 -10.65 25.59 58.55
N ALA A 175 -10.91 24.28 58.50
CA ALA A 175 -11.73 23.63 57.48
C ALA A 175 -13.22 24.03 57.54
N LYS A 176 -13.69 24.56 58.67
CA LYS A 176 -15.06 25.11 58.81
C LYS A 176 -15.24 26.44 58.08
N VAL A 177 -14.16 27.13 57.74
CA VAL A 177 -14.20 28.40 56.99
C VAL A 177 -14.13 28.08 55.50
N ALA A 178 -15.21 28.36 54.78
CA ALA A 178 -15.27 28.13 53.33
C ALA A 178 -14.15 28.89 52.59
N GLY A 179 -13.44 28.21 51.69
CA GLY A 179 -12.33 28.77 50.92
C GLY A 179 -10.95 28.58 51.56
N ASN A 180 -10.87 27.98 52.75
CA ASN A 180 -9.59 27.68 53.40
C ASN A 180 -8.92 26.40 52.90
N GLU A 181 -9.52 25.65 51.97
CA GLU A 181 -9.00 24.37 51.49
C GLU A 181 -7.60 24.55 50.89
N GLU A 182 -7.40 25.57 50.04
CA GLU A 182 -6.10 25.90 49.49
C GLU A 182 -5.13 26.42 50.57
N LEU A 183 -5.61 27.15 51.57
CA LEU A 183 -4.77 27.67 52.66
C LEU A 183 -4.24 26.55 53.55
N ILE A 184 -5.10 25.60 53.93
CA ILE A 184 -4.75 24.42 54.75
C ILE A 184 -3.68 23.59 54.04
N LEU A 185 -3.78 23.46 52.71
CA LEU A 185 -2.83 22.72 51.90
C LEU A 185 -1.42 23.30 51.98
N ARG A 186 -1.27 24.63 52.03
CA ARG A 186 0.05 25.30 52.12
C ARG A 186 0.84 24.96 53.37
N PHE A 187 0.15 24.57 54.44
CA PHE A 187 0.79 24.11 55.68
C PHE A 187 1.15 22.61 55.64
N ASP A 188 0.64 21.87 54.65
CA ASP A 188 0.89 20.44 54.46
C ASP A 188 1.99 20.26 53.42
N ALA A 189 3.25 20.24 53.88
CA ALA A 189 4.40 20.14 52.99
C ALA A 189 4.44 18.79 52.23
N GLU A 190 4.02 17.71 52.88
CA GLU A 190 3.98 16.37 52.27
C GLU A 190 2.93 16.32 51.16
N ARG A 191 1.68 16.74 51.46
CA ARG A 191 0.60 16.73 50.46
C ARG A 191 0.85 17.72 49.33
N SER A 192 1.34 18.92 49.64
CA SER A 192 1.69 19.91 48.61
C SER A 192 2.88 19.44 47.77
N GLY A 193 3.88 18.78 48.36
CA GLY A 193 5.00 18.17 47.65
C GLY A 193 4.53 17.09 46.67
N ALA A 194 3.61 16.21 47.12
CA ALA A 194 2.98 15.22 46.26
C ALA A 194 2.23 15.88 45.09
N LEU A 195 1.44 16.92 45.34
CA LEU A 195 0.71 17.65 44.28
C LEU A 195 1.64 18.39 43.30
N ARG A 196 2.79 18.89 43.76
CA ARG A 196 3.82 19.45 42.87
C ARG A 196 4.37 18.39 41.93
N GLN A 197 4.70 17.21 42.46
CA GLN A 197 5.19 16.11 41.65
C GLN A 197 4.12 15.62 40.66
N GLU A 198 2.88 15.43 41.11
CA GLU A 198 1.74 15.07 40.26
C GLU A 198 1.55 16.09 39.12
N PHE A 199 1.73 17.38 39.41
CA PHE A 199 1.64 18.44 38.40
C PHE A 199 2.78 18.39 37.38
N ILE A 200 4.01 18.17 37.82
CA ILE A 200 5.16 18.03 36.92
C ILE A 200 4.98 16.79 36.05
N ASP A 201 4.62 15.65 36.65
CA ASP A 201 4.40 14.39 35.94
C ASP A 201 3.27 14.50 34.91
N ALA A 202 2.18 15.22 35.25
CA ALA A 202 1.10 15.51 34.30
C ALA A 202 1.59 16.37 33.13
N LYS A 203 2.32 17.45 33.40
CA LYS A 203 2.88 18.33 32.36
C LYS A 203 3.86 17.61 31.44
N VAL A 204 4.75 16.79 32.00
CA VAL A 204 5.71 15.98 31.24
C VAL A 204 4.96 14.99 30.35
N ARG A 205 3.98 14.28 30.91
CA ARG A 205 3.17 13.32 30.16
C ARG A 205 2.40 13.97 29.02
N ASP A 206 1.77 15.11 29.26
CA ASP A 206 1.02 15.84 28.24
C ASP A 206 1.97 16.32 27.12
N TYR A 207 3.15 16.83 27.50
CA TYR A 207 4.18 17.26 26.55
C TYR A 207 4.73 16.12 25.69
N GLU A 208 5.04 14.97 26.32
CA GLU A 208 5.51 13.78 25.61
C GLU A 208 4.44 13.22 24.68
N ALA A 209 3.18 13.20 25.12
CA ALA A 209 2.06 12.78 24.27
C ALA A 209 1.90 13.70 23.05
N GLU A 210 2.02 15.02 23.22
CA GLU A 210 1.99 15.96 22.09
C GLU A 210 3.20 15.81 21.16
N ARG A 211 4.40 15.60 21.72
CA ARG A 211 5.64 15.37 20.96
C ARG A 211 5.53 14.10 20.12
N ASP A 212 5.06 13.02 20.71
CA ASP A 212 4.92 11.73 20.04
C ASP A 212 3.80 11.76 19.01
N ALA A 213 2.67 12.41 19.32
CA ALA A 213 1.62 12.67 18.35
C ALA A 213 2.18 13.44 17.15
N TYR A 214 2.95 14.52 17.37
CA TYR A 214 3.62 15.27 16.30
C TYR A 214 4.61 14.43 15.48
N ALA A 215 5.39 13.57 16.15
CA ALA A 215 6.32 12.67 15.48
C ALA A 215 5.60 11.70 14.52
N GLU A 216 4.43 11.20 14.89
CA GLU A 216 3.60 10.37 14.02
C GLU A 216 3.11 11.12 12.77
N THR A 217 2.72 12.39 12.93
CA THR A 217 2.18 13.23 11.83
C THR A 217 3.24 13.49 10.77
N VAL A 218 4.46 13.79 11.19
CA VAL A 218 5.55 14.11 10.26
C VAL A 218 6.22 12.87 9.69
N ARG A 219 6.02 11.70 10.30
CA ARG A 219 6.63 10.43 9.87
C ARG A 219 6.27 10.08 8.44
N GLU A 220 4.98 10.08 8.14
CA GLU A 220 4.49 9.70 6.81
C GLU A 220 4.88 10.72 5.74
N VAL A 221 4.82 12.01 6.05
CA VAL A 221 5.26 13.08 5.15
C VAL A 221 6.75 12.96 4.83
N ALA A 222 7.59 12.78 5.87
CA ALA A 222 9.03 12.65 5.70
C ALA A 222 9.39 11.38 4.92
N ARG A 223 8.73 10.25 5.21
CA ARG A 223 8.90 8.98 4.49
C ARG A 223 8.59 9.18 3.02
N ARG A 224 7.40 9.69 2.73
CA ARG A 224 6.91 9.90 1.37
C ARG A 224 7.83 10.78 0.53
N GLU A 225 8.23 11.92 1.07
CA GLU A 225 9.09 12.86 0.36
C GLU A 225 10.48 12.26 0.09
N ARG A 226 11.06 11.54 1.06
CA ARG A 226 12.33 10.85 0.84
C ARG A 226 12.21 9.72 -0.17
N TYR A 227 11.06 9.06 -0.23
CA TYR A 227 10.82 7.96 -1.14
C TYR A 227 10.72 8.47 -2.59
N ARG A 228 9.99 9.56 -2.82
CA ARG A 228 9.94 10.28 -4.10
C ARG A 228 11.33 10.74 -4.56
N LEU A 229 12.09 11.41 -3.68
CA LEU A 229 13.42 11.92 -4.01
C LEU A 229 14.41 10.78 -4.32
N GLY A 230 14.29 9.63 -3.64
CA GLY A 230 15.08 8.44 -3.94
C GLY A 230 14.81 7.88 -5.34
N ALA A 231 13.53 7.81 -5.74
CA ALA A 231 13.14 7.39 -7.08
C ALA A 231 13.67 8.34 -8.16
N GLU A 232 13.51 9.65 -7.98
CA GLU A 232 14.01 10.68 -8.90
C GLU A 232 15.54 10.64 -9.04
N GLU A 233 16.25 10.37 -7.93
CA GLU A 233 17.70 10.22 -7.94
C GLU A 233 18.14 8.94 -8.67
N ASN A 234 17.42 7.84 -8.51
CA ASN A 234 17.67 6.61 -9.27
C ASN A 234 17.47 6.81 -10.78
N GLU A 235 16.40 7.51 -11.16
CA GLU A 235 16.14 7.84 -12.55
C GLU A 235 17.21 8.78 -13.13
N ARG A 236 17.63 9.78 -12.36
CA ARG A 236 18.75 10.65 -12.73
C ARG A 236 20.06 9.88 -12.92
N ARG A 237 20.27 8.83 -12.13
CA ARG A 237 21.44 7.93 -12.24
C ARG A 237 21.35 6.96 -13.41
N GLY A 238 20.26 6.93 -14.19
CA GLY A 238 20.11 6.06 -15.36
C GLY A 238 19.47 4.70 -15.06
N TYR A 239 18.78 4.58 -13.93
CA TYR A 239 17.94 3.43 -13.63
C TYR A 239 16.51 3.66 -14.11
N VAL A 240 15.80 2.57 -14.38
CA VAL A 240 14.35 2.52 -14.58
C VAL A 240 13.77 1.53 -13.59
N PHE A 241 12.59 1.84 -13.07
CA PHE A 241 11.86 0.90 -12.23
C PHE A 241 11.13 -0.12 -13.10
N PHE A 242 11.63 -1.35 -13.15
CA PHE A 242 11.11 -2.42 -13.97
C PHE A 242 10.86 -3.66 -13.12
N GLU A 243 9.63 -4.17 -13.14
CA GLU A 243 9.25 -5.46 -12.52
C GLU A 243 9.63 -5.58 -11.03
N GLY A 244 9.46 -4.49 -10.27
CA GLY A 244 9.71 -4.48 -8.82
C GLY A 244 11.13 -4.04 -8.43
N ALA A 245 12.02 -3.76 -9.39
CA ALA A 245 13.41 -3.44 -9.13
C ALA A 245 13.91 -2.21 -9.89
N TRP A 246 14.88 -1.52 -9.31
CA TRP A 246 15.66 -0.49 -9.99
C TRP A 246 16.74 -1.16 -10.84
N VAL A 247 16.56 -1.12 -12.16
CA VAL A 247 17.45 -1.76 -13.12
C VAL A 247 18.08 -0.71 -14.02
N PRO A 248 19.40 -0.76 -14.30
CA PRO A 248 20.01 0.09 -15.29
C PRO A 248 19.28 -0.03 -16.64
N VAL A 249 19.05 1.07 -17.35
CA VAL A 249 18.38 1.04 -18.67
C VAL A 249 19.02 0.04 -19.63
N ARG A 250 20.36 -0.09 -19.58
CA ARG A 250 21.13 -1.05 -20.41
C ARG A 250 20.79 -2.50 -20.12
N GLU A 251 20.45 -2.82 -18.88
CA GLU A 251 20.04 -4.15 -18.45
C GLU A 251 18.54 -4.36 -18.66
N ALA A 252 17.72 -3.32 -18.54
CA ALA A 252 16.29 -3.37 -18.81
C ALA A 252 15.99 -3.60 -20.31
N ALA A 253 16.77 -3.02 -21.22
CA ALA A 253 16.57 -3.15 -22.67
C ALA A 253 16.43 -4.61 -23.18
N PRO A 254 17.37 -5.54 -22.90
CA PRO A 254 17.20 -6.94 -23.32
C PRO A 254 15.98 -7.62 -22.70
N MET A 255 15.63 -7.29 -21.46
CA MET A 255 14.42 -7.83 -20.81
C MET A 255 13.15 -7.35 -21.50
N VAL A 256 13.09 -6.06 -21.87
CA VAL A 256 11.96 -5.47 -22.59
C VAL A 256 11.86 -6.02 -24.01
N VAL A 257 12.98 -6.22 -24.70
CA VAL A 257 13.00 -6.86 -26.03
C VAL A 257 12.45 -8.27 -25.97
N GLU A 258 12.85 -9.06 -24.97
CA GLU A 258 12.35 -10.42 -24.79
C GLU A 258 10.85 -10.45 -24.45
N ALA A 259 10.41 -9.52 -23.60
CA ALA A 259 9.01 -9.34 -23.25
C ALA A 259 8.13 -9.06 -24.49
N GLU A 260 8.54 -8.11 -25.33
CA GLU A 260 7.80 -7.75 -26.55
C GLU A 260 7.85 -8.86 -27.60
N ARG A 261 8.96 -9.58 -27.70
CA ARG A 261 9.07 -10.76 -28.57
C ARG A 261 8.04 -11.83 -28.17
N GLY A 262 7.97 -12.18 -26.89
CA GLY A 262 6.99 -13.14 -26.38
C GLY A 262 5.56 -12.70 -26.68
N ARG A 263 5.24 -11.41 -26.45
CA ARG A 263 3.92 -10.84 -26.77
C ARG A 263 3.57 -10.99 -28.25
N LEU A 264 4.49 -10.63 -29.15
CA LEU A 264 4.27 -10.73 -30.60
C LEU A 264 4.14 -12.19 -31.07
N GLN A 265 4.90 -13.11 -30.47
CA GLN A 265 4.77 -14.55 -30.76
C GLN A 265 3.41 -15.09 -30.30
N ASP A 266 2.94 -14.72 -29.11
CA ASP A 266 1.62 -15.12 -28.61
C ASP A 266 0.48 -14.52 -29.45
N GLU A 267 0.61 -13.28 -29.92
CA GLU A 267 -0.32 -12.67 -30.86
C GLU A 267 -0.34 -13.40 -32.22
N ALA A 268 0.83 -13.73 -32.77
CA ALA A 268 0.95 -14.49 -34.02
C ALA A 268 0.31 -15.88 -33.89
N ARG A 269 0.53 -16.55 -32.75
CA ARG A 269 -0.09 -17.84 -32.42
C ARG A 269 -1.61 -17.73 -32.41
N ARG A 270 -2.16 -16.76 -31.69
CA ARG A 270 -3.63 -16.54 -31.64
C ARG A 270 -4.23 -16.36 -33.02
N ARG A 271 -3.58 -15.57 -33.88
CA ARG A 271 -4.04 -15.38 -35.29
C ARG A 271 -4.01 -16.68 -36.08
N ALA A 272 -2.97 -17.50 -35.89
CA ALA A 272 -2.88 -18.81 -36.54
C ALA A 272 -3.95 -19.78 -36.04
N GLU A 273 -4.24 -19.81 -34.73
CA GLU A 273 -5.33 -20.60 -34.15
C GLU A 273 -6.70 -20.15 -34.68
N GLU A 274 -6.95 -18.85 -34.78
CA GLU A 274 -8.16 -18.27 -35.39
C GLU A 274 -8.29 -18.66 -36.87
N ALA A 275 -7.18 -18.64 -37.63
CA ALA A 275 -7.16 -19.07 -39.03
C ALA A 275 -7.47 -20.57 -39.18
N VAL A 276 -6.94 -21.42 -38.30
CA VAL A 276 -7.26 -22.85 -38.23
C VAL A 276 -8.75 -23.06 -37.95
N GLN A 277 -9.35 -22.31 -37.03
CA GLN A 277 -10.78 -22.39 -36.77
C GLN A 277 -11.62 -21.93 -37.98
N ALA A 278 -11.20 -20.89 -38.69
CA ALA A 278 -11.86 -20.43 -39.90
C ALA A 278 -11.83 -21.51 -41.00
N MET A 279 -10.65 -22.09 -41.26
CA MET A 279 -10.49 -23.20 -42.22
C MET A 279 -11.34 -24.42 -41.84
N GLN A 280 -11.49 -24.73 -40.55
CA GLN A 280 -12.38 -25.81 -40.11
C GLN A 280 -13.86 -25.53 -40.38
N ARG A 281 -14.31 -24.28 -40.23
CA ARG A 281 -15.70 -23.89 -40.53
C ARG A 281 -15.96 -23.98 -42.03
N GLU A 282 -15.02 -23.51 -42.85
CA GLU A 282 -15.08 -23.60 -44.31
C GLU A 282 -15.13 -25.05 -44.79
N ALA A 283 -14.24 -25.92 -44.28
CA ALA A 283 -14.25 -27.34 -44.61
C ALA A 283 -15.56 -28.04 -44.22
N ARG A 284 -16.19 -27.64 -43.10
CA ARG A 284 -17.53 -28.13 -42.71
C ARG A 284 -18.62 -27.64 -43.67
N ALA A 285 -18.56 -26.37 -44.08
CA ALA A 285 -19.51 -25.77 -45.01
C ALA A 285 -19.48 -26.47 -46.38
N VAL A 286 -18.27 -26.70 -46.93
CA VAL A 286 -18.07 -27.45 -48.18
C VAL A 286 -18.64 -28.86 -48.06
N ARG A 287 -18.38 -29.56 -46.94
CA ARG A 287 -18.94 -30.90 -46.69
C ARG A 287 -20.47 -30.91 -46.62
N THR A 288 -21.10 -29.91 -46.02
CA THR A 288 -22.57 -29.79 -46.01
C THR A 288 -23.13 -29.49 -47.40
N ALA A 289 -22.44 -28.66 -48.19
CA ALA A 289 -22.84 -28.35 -49.57
C ALA A 289 -22.74 -29.60 -50.48
N GLU A 290 -21.68 -30.39 -50.33
CA GLU A 290 -21.52 -31.70 -51.00
C GLU A 290 -22.69 -32.65 -50.71
N LEU A 291 -23.04 -32.81 -49.43
CA LEU A 291 -24.14 -33.69 -49.01
C LEU A 291 -25.49 -33.21 -49.56
N ALA A 292 -25.72 -31.89 -49.60
CA ALA A 292 -26.92 -31.31 -50.18
C ALA A 292 -26.98 -31.49 -51.70
N ALA A 293 -25.88 -31.29 -52.42
CA ALA A 293 -25.79 -31.51 -53.86
C ALA A 293 -26.02 -32.98 -54.24
N ALA A 294 -25.42 -33.91 -53.48
CA ALA A 294 -25.63 -35.35 -53.65
C ALA A 294 -27.10 -35.76 -53.41
N ALA A 295 -27.77 -35.16 -52.43
CA ALA A 295 -29.19 -35.41 -52.14
C ALA A 295 -30.14 -34.89 -53.24
N LEU A 296 -29.75 -33.84 -53.96
CA LEU A 296 -30.56 -33.21 -55.01
C LEU A 296 -30.31 -33.79 -56.41
N GLY A 297 -29.42 -34.77 -56.56
CA GLY A 297 -29.16 -35.46 -57.82
C GLY A 297 -28.54 -34.59 -58.93
N GLY A 298 -28.08 -33.38 -58.60
CA GLY A 298 -27.53 -32.42 -59.55
C GLY A 298 -26.00 -32.33 -59.47
N ALA A 299 -25.32 -32.52 -60.60
CA ALA A 299 -23.92 -32.13 -60.74
C ALA A 299 -23.85 -30.59 -60.72
N ALA A 300 -23.27 -30.02 -59.67
CA ALA A 300 -23.10 -28.58 -59.55
C ALA A 300 -22.08 -28.06 -60.60
N PRO A 301 -22.30 -26.89 -61.24
CA PRO A 301 -21.31 -26.28 -62.11
C PRO A 301 -20.24 -25.59 -61.25
N GLY A 302 -19.06 -26.20 -61.15
CA GLY A 302 -17.92 -25.69 -60.38
C GLY A 302 -16.78 -26.71 -60.34
N PRO A 303 -15.60 -26.35 -59.79
CA PRO A 303 -14.56 -27.33 -59.48
C PRO A 303 -15.14 -28.44 -58.60
N ASP A 304 -14.67 -29.68 -58.80
CA ASP A 304 -15.15 -30.85 -58.06
C ASP A 304 -15.05 -30.58 -56.54
N PRO A 305 -16.18 -30.55 -55.80
CA PRO A 305 -16.20 -30.28 -54.37
C PRO A 305 -15.24 -31.18 -53.58
N ALA A 306 -15.04 -32.41 -54.04
CA ALA A 306 -14.14 -33.36 -53.41
C ALA A 306 -12.67 -32.91 -53.50
N VAL A 307 -12.29 -32.23 -54.58
CA VAL A 307 -10.95 -31.66 -54.79
C VAL A 307 -10.74 -30.42 -53.92
N GLU A 308 -11.76 -29.56 -53.80
CA GLU A 308 -11.71 -28.37 -52.93
C GLU A 308 -11.61 -28.77 -51.44
N ARG A 309 -12.39 -29.77 -51.02
CA ARG A 309 -12.31 -30.35 -49.68
C ARG A 309 -10.93 -30.97 -49.41
N ALA A 310 -10.37 -31.69 -50.36
CA ALA A 310 -9.04 -32.29 -50.22
C ALA A 310 -7.95 -31.20 -50.07
N ALA A 311 -8.01 -30.12 -50.84
CA ALA A 311 -7.09 -29.00 -50.75
C ALA A 311 -7.21 -28.25 -49.41
N LEU A 312 -8.43 -27.98 -48.93
CA LEU A 312 -8.69 -27.37 -47.62
C LEU A 312 -8.21 -28.25 -46.46
N THR A 313 -8.44 -29.57 -46.56
CA THR A 313 -8.00 -30.53 -45.53
C THR A 313 -6.47 -30.62 -45.48
N ALA A 314 -5.79 -30.63 -46.63
CA ALA A 314 -4.33 -30.62 -46.69
C ALA A 314 -3.73 -29.34 -46.09
N ARG A 315 -4.33 -28.16 -46.37
CA ARG A 315 -3.92 -26.88 -45.76
C ARG A 315 -4.15 -26.88 -44.25
N LEU A 316 -5.29 -27.39 -43.79
CA LEU A 316 -5.62 -27.50 -42.37
C LEU A 316 -4.63 -28.39 -41.61
N GLU A 317 -4.29 -29.56 -42.16
CA GLU A 317 -3.33 -30.47 -41.54
C GLU A 317 -1.90 -29.89 -41.55
N ALA A 318 -1.51 -29.19 -42.62
CA ALA A 318 -0.23 -28.48 -42.66
C ALA A 318 -0.14 -27.38 -41.58
N GLU A 319 -1.18 -26.58 -41.40
CA GLU A 319 -1.17 -25.50 -40.40
C GLU A 319 -1.24 -26.03 -38.96
N LYS A 320 -2.01 -27.10 -38.70
CA LYS A 320 -1.98 -27.80 -37.41
C LYS A 320 -0.60 -28.40 -37.11
N ALA A 321 0.05 -29.02 -38.09
CA ALA A 321 1.39 -29.57 -37.93
C ALA A 321 2.42 -28.47 -37.63
N ARG A 322 2.28 -27.31 -38.27
CA ARG A 322 3.12 -26.12 -37.99
C ARG A 322 2.93 -25.62 -36.56
N LEU A 323 1.70 -25.50 -36.07
CA LEU A 323 1.40 -25.11 -34.68
C LEU A 323 1.94 -26.14 -33.67
N ALA A 324 1.76 -27.43 -33.93
CA ALA A 324 2.26 -28.49 -33.07
C ALA A 324 3.79 -28.51 -33.00
N ALA A 325 4.48 -28.28 -34.12
CA ALA A 325 5.94 -28.16 -34.16
C ALA A 325 6.43 -26.93 -33.38
N ALA A 326 5.73 -25.79 -33.48
CA ALA A 326 6.05 -24.60 -32.71
C ALA A 326 5.84 -24.82 -31.19
N ASP A 327 4.77 -25.52 -30.79
CA ASP A 327 4.50 -25.87 -29.39
C ASP A 327 5.54 -26.86 -28.83
N GLU A 328 6.03 -27.80 -29.65
CA GLU A 328 7.11 -28.71 -29.26
C GLU A 328 8.43 -27.96 -29.08
N ALA A 329 8.78 -27.09 -30.03
CA ALA A 329 9.99 -26.26 -29.94
C ALA A 329 9.98 -25.35 -28.71
N ARG A 330 8.83 -24.75 -28.39
CA ARG A 330 8.67 -23.94 -27.17
C ARG A 330 8.81 -24.78 -25.90
N ARG A 331 8.20 -25.96 -25.84
CA ARG A 331 8.36 -26.89 -24.70
C ARG A 331 9.81 -27.31 -24.50
N GLN A 332 10.56 -27.52 -25.58
CA GLN A 332 11.99 -27.83 -25.51
C GLN A 332 12.78 -26.63 -25.00
N ALA A 333 12.57 -25.43 -25.54
CA ALA A 333 13.21 -24.20 -25.08
C ALA A 333 12.90 -23.90 -23.59
N ASP A 334 11.65 -24.09 -23.17
CA ASP A 334 11.23 -23.92 -21.78
C ASP A 334 11.91 -24.95 -20.85
N ALA A 335 12.03 -26.20 -21.28
CA ALA A 335 12.72 -27.24 -20.53
C ALA A 335 14.23 -26.97 -20.41
N GLU A 336 14.86 -26.50 -21.49
CA GLU A 336 16.27 -26.09 -21.49
C GLU A 336 16.52 -24.88 -20.58
N ALA A 337 15.65 -23.87 -20.63
CA ALA A 337 15.71 -22.71 -19.75
C ALA A 337 15.52 -23.08 -18.28
N ALA A 338 14.56 -23.97 -17.98
CA ALA A 338 14.33 -24.48 -16.62
C ALA A 338 15.54 -25.25 -16.09
N ALA A 339 16.16 -26.10 -16.93
CA ALA A 339 17.37 -26.83 -16.57
C ALA A 339 18.56 -25.87 -16.33
N ALA A 340 18.73 -24.84 -17.16
CA ALA A 340 19.76 -23.82 -16.98
C ALA A 340 19.55 -23.01 -15.69
N ALA A 341 18.31 -22.64 -15.36
CA ALA A 341 17.98 -21.94 -14.13
C ALA A 341 18.25 -22.80 -12.89
N GLU A 342 17.92 -24.10 -12.93
CA GLU A 342 18.22 -25.02 -11.84
C GLU A 342 19.74 -25.21 -11.66
N ALA A 343 20.50 -25.31 -12.75
CA ALA A 343 21.95 -25.36 -12.72
C ALA A 343 22.57 -24.09 -12.11
N ALA A 344 22.08 -22.91 -12.51
CA ALA A 344 22.52 -21.63 -11.96
C ALA A 344 22.22 -21.51 -10.46
N ARG A 345 21.03 -21.97 -10.02
CA ARG A 345 20.66 -22.01 -8.60
C ARG A 345 21.61 -22.91 -7.79
N ARG A 346 21.90 -24.11 -8.27
CA ARG A 346 22.85 -25.02 -7.60
C ARG A 346 24.24 -24.42 -7.52
N ALA A 347 24.71 -23.77 -8.59
CA ALA A 347 26.00 -23.07 -8.58
C ALA A 347 26.03 -21.92 -7.56
N ALA A 348 24.95 -21.16 -7.42
CA ALA A 348 24.83 -20.09 -6.43
C ALA A 348 24.79 -20.63 -4.98
N GLU A 349 24.04 -21.71 -4.72
CA GLU A 349 24.00 -22.38 -3.42
C GLU A 349 25.38 -22.95 -3.03
N GLU A 350 26.09 -23.56 -3.98
CA GLU A 350 27.47 -24.04 -3.76
C GLU A 350 28.45 -22.90 -3.50
N ALA A 351 28.36 -21.80 -4.27
CA ALA A 351 29.21 -20.63 -4.08
C ALA A 351 28.97 -19.98 -2.70
N ALA A 352 27.71 -19.87 -2.27
CA ALA A 352 27.35 -19.37 -0.95
C ALA A 352 27.89 -20.28 0.16
N ARG A 353 27.79 -21.60 -0.02
CA ARG A 353 28.34 -22.58 0.93
C ARG A 353 29.87 -22.49 1.02
N ARG A 354 30.58 -22.43 -0.10
CA ARG A 354 32.05 -22.26 -0.11
C ARG A 354 32.49 -20.93 0.51
N ALA A 355 31.72 -19.86 0.30
CA ALA A 355 31.97 -18.57 0.94
C ALA A 355 31.77 -18.64 2.47
N ALA A 356 30.74 -19.35 2.95
CA ALA A 356 30.52 -19.58 4.37
C ALA A 356 31.61 -20.45 5.00
N GLU A 357 32.04 -21.51 4.33
CA GLU A 357 33.15 -22.39 4.76
C GLU A 357 34.48 -21.61 4.80
N ALA A 358 34.76 -20.76 3.81
CA ALA A 358 35.95 -19.91 3.79
C ALA A 358 35.93 -18.82 4.88
N ALA A 359 34.76 -18.27 5.20
CA ALA A 359 34.59 -17.32 6.30
C ALA A 359 34.77 -18.00 7.67
N ALA A 360 34.33 -19.25 7.82
CA ALA A 360 34.52 -20.04 9.05
C ALA A 360 35.97 -20.51 9.24
N ALA A 361 36.76 -20.62 8.17
CA ALA A 361 38.15 -21.07 8.21
C ALA A 361 39.18 -19.96 8.50
N GLN A 362 38.77 -18.69 8.61
CA GLN A 362 39.68 -17.60 8.98
C GLN A 362 39.81 -17.48 10.50
N PRO A 363 41.02 -17.60 11.08
CA PRO A 363 41.23 -17.35 12.50
C PRO A 363 41.08 -15.86 12.80
N SER A 364 40.24 -15.54 13.78
CA SER A 364 40.05 -14.19 14.34
C SER A 364 41.37 -13.65 14.91
N THR A 365 42.11 -12.89 14.12
CA THR A 365 43.15 -11.99 14.64
C THR A 365 42.52 -10.62 14.88
N ALA A 366 42.15 -10.37 16.13
CA ALA A 366 41.82 -9.04 16.60
C ALA A 366 43.08 -8.17 16.62
N GLY A 367 43.05 -7.02 15.92
CA GLY A 367 44.06 -5.98 16.06
C GLY A 367 44.19 -5.03 14.86
N ALA A 368 43.87 -3.76 15.11
CA ALA A 368 44.34 -2.55 14.45
C ALA A 368 43.72 -2.09 13.11
N GLU A 369 43.19 -0.86 13.18
CA GLU A 369 43.14 0.25 12.20
C GLU A 369 42.64 0.03 10.75
N GLY A 370 41.67 0.86 10.38
CA GLY A 370 41.63 1.54 9.08
C GLY A 370 41.41 0.68 7.82
N GLY A 371 40.15 0.64 7.35
CA GLY A 371 39.81 0.25 5.98
C GLY A 371 39.03 -1.06 5.90
N VAL A 372 37.80 -0.99 5.37
CA VAL A 372 37.00 -2.17 5.05
C VAL A 372 37.76 -3.02 4.02
N PRO A 373 38.13 -4.28 4.32
CA PRO A 373 39.00 -5.07 3.47
C PRO A 373 38.28 -5.50 2.18
N LEU A 374 39.00 -5.42 1.06
CA LEU A 374 38.57 -5.64 -0.33
C LEU A 374 37.84 -6.97 -0.61
N ILE A 375 37.91 -7.93 0.32
CA ILE A 375 37.31 -9.27 0.18
C ILE A 375 35.78 -9.23 0.36
N PHE A 376 35.23 -8.27 1.12
CA PHE A 376 33.77 -8.12 1.27
C PHE A 376 33.07 -7.53 0.02
N LEU A 377 33.79 -6.79 -0.83
CA LEU A 377 33.23 -6.23 -2.07
C LEU A 377 33.06 -7.27 -3.19
N VAL A 378 33.85 -8.35 -3.17
CA VAL A 378 33.71 -9.46 -4.14
C VAL A 378 32.54 -10.37 -3.80
N ILE A 379 32.22 -10.53 -2.51
CA ILE A 379 31.11 -11.36 -2.02
C ILE A 379 29.74 -10.74 -2.39
N ILE A 380 29.62 -9.41 -2.33
CA ILE A 380 28.37 -8.71 -2.70
C ILE A 380 28.18 -8.70 -4.23
N GLY A 381 29.26 -8.55 -5.02
CA GLY A 381 29.17 -8.52 -6.49
C GLY A 381 28.73 -9.83 -7.13
N VAL A 382 29.13 -10.99 -6.58
CA VAL A 382 28.78 -12.31 -7.14
C VAL A 382 27.40 -12.80 -6.67
N ILE A 383 27.00 -12.45 -5.44
CA ILE A 383 25.65 -12.77 -4.92
C ILE A 383 24.58 -11.95 -5.65
N VAL A 384 24.84 -10.67 -5.95
CA VAL A 384 23.89 -9.80 -6.67
C VAL A 384 23.79 -10.20 -8.15
N LEU A 385 24.89 -10.55 -8.83
CA LEU A 385 24.82 -10.95 -10.25
C LEU A 385 24.16 -12.33 -10.44
N GLY A 386 24.37 -13.26 -9.50
CA GLY A 386 23.72 -14.58 -9.52
C GLY A 386 22.23 -14.54 -9.13
N LEU A 387 21.85 -13.71 -8.16
CA LEU A 387 20.45 -13.49 -7.79
C LEU A 387 19.69 -12.72 -8.87
N VAL A 388 20.31 -11.75 -9.54
CA VAL A 388 19.68 -10.97 -10.60
C VAL A 388 19.48 -11.83 -11.85
N VAL A 389 20.49 -12.59 -12.32
CA VAL A 389 20.33 -13.46 -13.51
C VAL A 389 19.40 -14.66 -13.23
N GLY A 390 19.44 -15.23 -12.02
CA GLY A 390 18.50 -16.28 -11.59
C GLY A 390 17.07 -15.78 -11.38
N ALA A 391 16.89 -14.55 -10.88
CA ALA A 391 15.58 -13.90 -10.76
C ALA A 391 15.02 -13.51 -12.13
N ILE A 392 15.83 -12.99 -13.06
CA ILE A 392 15.40 -12.64 -14.41
C ILE A 392 14.97 -13.89 -15.20
N ALA A 393 15.70 -15.01 -15.08
CA ALA A 393 15.31 -16.27 -15.71
C ALA A 393 14.04 -16.88 -15.07
N ALA A 394 13.91 -16.82 -13.74
CA ALA A 394 12.69 -17.24 -13.04
C ALA A 394 11.49 -16.32 -13.31
N PHE A 395 11.73 -15.04 -13.59
CA PHE A 395 10.72 -14.03 -13.88
C PHE A 395 10.24 -14.12 -15.35
N LEU A 396 11.14 -14.34 -16.31
CA LEU A 396 10.77 -14.62 -17.71
C LEU A 396 9.94 -15.93 -17.83
N HIS A 397 10.23 -16.94 -17.00
CA HIS A 397 9.44 -18.17 -16.92
C HIS A 397 8.09 -17.98 -16.18
N ARG A 398 7.87 -16.87 -15.48
CA ARG A 398 6.61 -16.54 -14.79
C ARG A 398 5.59 -15.85 -15.69
N ARG A 399 5.96 -15.38 -16.88
CA ARG A 399 5.06 -14.61 -17.77
C ARG A 399 4.02 -15.43 -18.54
N ALA A 400 3.98 -16.76 -18.37
CA ALA A 400 2.99 -17.61 -19.03
C ALA A 400 2.53 -18.79 -18.14
N LYS A 401 1.84 -18.51 -17.03
CA LYS A 401 0.91 -19.50 -16.47
C LYS A 401 -0.45 -18.86 -16.27
N ASP A 402 -1.24 -18.98 -17.33
CA ASP A 402 -2.70 -19.02 -17.38
C ASP A 402 -3.34 -19.22 -15.99
N PRO A 403 -3.91 -18.17 -15.35
CA PRO A 403 -4.53 -18.26 -14.02
C PRO A 403 -5.68 -19.28 -13.96
N LYS A 404 -6.22 -19.69 -15.12
CA LYS A 404 -7.22 -20.77 -15.22
C LYS A 404 -6.66 -22.16 -14.90
N ARG A 405 -5.34 -22.37 -14.99
CA ARG A 405 -4.69 -23.64 -14.57
C ARG A 405 -4.54 -23.76 -13.06
N PHE A 406 -4.68 -22.67 -12.29
CA PHE A 406 -4.66 -22.69 -10.82
C PHE A 406 -5.78 -23.57 -10.24
N PHE A 407 -6.99 -23.45 -10.77
CA PHE A 407 -8.15 -24.25 -10.35
C PHE A 407 -8.12 -25.71 -10.83
N GLN A 408 -7.10 -26.09 -11.62
CA GLN A 408 -6.93 -27.45 -12.16
C GLN A 408 -5.73 -28.19 -11.54
N GLY A 409 -4.90 -27.52 -10.74
CA GLY A 409 -3.63 -28.06 -10.22
C GLY A 409 -3.72 -28.64 -8.81
N THR A 410 -3.05 -29.78 -8.58
CA THR A 410 -2.95 -30.43 -7.26
C THR A 410 -1.77 -29.93 -6.43
N GLY A 411 -2.00 -29.63 -5.15
CA GLY A 411 -1.03 -29.59 -4.04
C GLY A 411 0.09 -28.55 -4.12
N ARG A 412 1.07 -28.73 -5.03
CA ARG A 412 2.28 -27.88 -5.12
C ARG A 412 1.97 -26.49 -5.70
N LEU A 413 1.15 -26.45 -6.75
CA LEU A 413 0.70 -25.21 -7.39
C LEU A 413 -0.10 -24.31 -6.44
N GLN A 414 -0.92 -24.91 -5.56
CA GLN A 414 -1.70 -24.17 -4.56
C GLN A 414 -0.78 -23.58 -3.47
N ARG A 415 0.22 -24.34 -3.00
CA ARG A 415 1.20 -23.83 -2.01
C ARG A 415 2.06 -22.70 -2.58
N ASP A 416 2.54 -22.85 -3.81
CA ASP A 416 3.38 -21.84 -4.48
C ASP A 416 2.58 -20.55 -4.77
N PHE A 417 1.30 -20.65 -5.11
CA PHE A 417 0.41 -19.50 -5.27
C PHE A 417 0.20 -18.76 -3.96
N TRP A 418 -0.12 -19.48 -2.88
CA TRP A 418 -0.35 -18.87 -1.58
C TRP A 418 0.91 -18.21 -1.02
N ALA A 419 2.09 -18.80 -1.24
CA ALA A 419 3.37 -18.18 -0.90
C ALA A 419 3.63 -16.89 -1.69
N GLN A 420 3.14 -16.79 -2.94
CA GLN A 420 3.23 -15.58 -3.76
C GLN A 420 2.21 -14.51 -3.34
N ALA A 421 0.98 -14.90 -3.04
CA ALA A 421 -0.06 -14.00 -2.54
C ALA A 421 0.29 -13.43 -1.15
N GLU A 422 0.99 -14.20 -0.31
CA GLU A 422 1.51 -13.73 0.99
C GLU A 422 2.79 -12.88 0.86
N ALA A 423 3.56 -13.02 -0.23
CA ALA A 423 4.76 -12.24 -0.46
C ALA A 423 4.47 -10.78 -0.88
N ASP A 424 3.27 -10.50 -1.39
CA ASP A 424 2.82 -9.16 -1.76
C ASP A 424 1.38 -8.86 -1.28
N PRO A 425 1.19 -8.73 0.05
CA PRO A 425 -0.13 -8.46 0.63
C PRO A 425 -0.64 -7.05 0.32
N THR A 426 0.21 -6.18 -0.24
CA THR A 426 -0.13 -4.80 -0.59
C THR A 426 -0.86 -4.76 -1.93
N HIS A 427 -0.35 -5.45 -2.95
CA HIS A 427 -0.90 -5.37 -4.32
C HIS A 427 -1.79 -6.54 -4.72
N PHE A 428 -1.81 -7.64 -3.94
CA PHE A 428 -2.67 -8.78 -4.22
C PHE A 428 -3.67 -9.00 -3.07
N LYS A 429 -4.90 -8.52 -3.26
CA LYS A 429 -5.99 -8.67 -2.28
C LYS A 429 -6.81 -9.91 -2.58
N TYR A 430 -7.34 -10.55 -1.54
CA TYR A 430 -8.09 -11.79 -1.68
C TYR A 430 -9.06 -12.05 -0.51
N VAL A 431 -10.12 -12.80 -0.81
CA VAL A 431 -11.06 -13.35 0.17
C VAL A 431 -11.26 -14.83 -0.16
N ALA A 432 -11.01 -15.70 0.83
CA ALA A 432 -11.17 -17.13 0.66
C ALA A 432 -11.76 -17.82 1.91
N TYR A 433 -12.76 -18.66 1.67
CA TYR A 433 -13.47 -19.46 2.68
C TYR A 433 -13.60 -20.92 2.20
N ARG A 434 -13.67 -21.85 3.15
CA ARG A 434 -13.84 -23.29 2.91
C ARG A 434 -15.29 -23.72 3.11
N TYR A 435 -15.75 -24.65 2.27
CA TYR A 435 -17.08 -25.24 2.31
C TYR A 435 -17.00 -26.77 2.24
N PRO A 436 -17.95 -27.49 2.86
CA PRO A 436 -17.97 -28.96 2.88
C PRO A 436 -18.01 -29.58 1.48
N THR A 437 -18.81 -29.02 0.57
CA THR A 437 -19.03 -29.58 -0.77
C THR A 437 -18.63 -28.63 -1.90
N MET A 438 -18.39 -29.21 -3.08
CA MET A 438 -18.14 -28.47 -4.32
C MET A 438 -19.32 -27.58 -4.70
N GLU A 439 -20.55 -28.05 -4.46
CA GLU A 439 -21.78 -27.32 -4.77
C GLU A 439 -21.96 -26.10 -3.87
N GLU A 440 -21.67 -26.23 -2.57
CA GLU A 440 -21.70 -25.10 -1.63
C GLU A 440 -20.62 -24.07 -1.95
N ALA A 441 -19.40 -24.50 -2.25
CA ALA A 441 -18.31 -23.59 -2.65
C ALA A 441 -18.66 -22.81 -3.93
N ARG A 442 -19.28 -23.50 -4.91
CA ARG A 442 -19.78 -22.86 -6.14
C ARG A 442 -20.92 -21.90 -5.85
N SER A 443 -21.91 -22.33 -5.06
CA SER A 443 -23.07 -21.52 -4.71
C SER A 443 -22.67 -20.25 -3.98
N ALA A 444 -21.64 -20.33 -3.12
CA ALA A 444 -21.10 -19.18 -2.40
C ALA A 444 -20.55 -18.09 -3.33
N LEU A 445 -19.85 -18.48 -4.40
CA LEU A 445 -19.38 -17.51 -5.39
C LEU A 445 -20.53 -16.87 -6.17
N LEU A 446 -21.61 -17.60 -6.43
CA LEU A 446 -22.80 -17.09 -7.12
C LEU A 446 -23.64 -16.13 -6.26
N GLN A 447 -23.37 -16.03 -4.96
CA GLN A 447 -23.99 -14.99 -4.11
C GLN A 447 -23.34 -13.62 -4.31
N LEU A 448 -22.16 -13.54 -4.94
CA LEU A 448 -21.48 -12.29 -5.23
C LEU A 448 -22.08 -11.67 -6.50
N SER A 449 -22.51 -10.42 -6.41
CA SER A 449 -23.12 -9.63 -7.48
C SER A 449 -22.30 -9.62 -8.78
N TYR A 450 -20.99 -9.80 -8.65
CA TYR A 450 -20.03 -9.78 -9.74
C TYR A 450 -19.73 -11.13 -10.40
N ILE A 451 -20.36 -12.23 -9.94
CA ILE A 451 -20.18 -13.58 -10.48
C ILE A 451 -21.53 -14.16 -10.88
N ASN A 452 -21.67 -14.52 -12.15
CA ASN A 452 -22.88 -15.11 -12.70
C ASN A 452 -22.62 -16.47 -13.34
N GLU A 453 -23.69 -17.22 -13.60
CA GLU A 453 -23.64 -18.48 -14.34
C GLU A 453 -23.73 -18.24 -15.85
N ALA A 454 -22.75 -18.74 -16.61
CA ALA A 454 -22.77 -18.75 -18.07
C ALA A 454 -23.37 -20.06 -18.61
N PRO A 455 -23.80 -20.11 -19.89
CA PRO A 455 -24.29 -21.33 -20.51
C PRO A 455 -23.29 -22.49 -20.37
N GLY A 456 -23.74 -23.64 -19.88
CA GLY A 456 -22.87 -24.79 -19.59
C GLY A 456 -22.34 -24.87 -18.16
N ALA A 457 -22.99 -24.20 -17.19
CA ALA A 457 -22.70 -24.24 -15.77
C ALA A 457 -21.33 -23.66 -15.33
N GLN A 458 -20.69 -22.88 -16.21
CA GLN A 458 -19.40 -22.24 -15.94
C GLN A 458 -19.60 -20.90 -15.22
N LEU A 459 -18.83 -20.66 -14.16
CA LEU A 459 -18.82 -19.35 -13.49
C LEU A 459 -18.19 -18.30 -14.42
N ARG A 460 -18.82 -17.12 -14.48
CA ARG A 460 -18.33 -15.97 -15.23
C ARG A 460 -18.34 -14.75 -14.32
N CYS A 461 -17.16 -14.20 -14.05
CA CYS A 461 -17.02 -12.88 -13.48
C CYS A 461 -16.99 -11.84 -14.60
N HIS A 462 -17.70 -10.73 -14.41
CA HIS A 462 -17.66 -9.59 -15.32
C HIS A 462 -16.62 -8.53 -14.92
N ARG A 463 -15.85 -8.79 -13.85
CA ARG A 463 -14.73 -7.98 -13.38
C ARG A 463 -13.41 -8.71 -13.66
N ASP A 464 -12.35 -7.94 -13.91
CA ASP A 464 -11.03 -8.47 -14.25
C ASP A 464 -10.25 -8.90 -12.98
N ILE A 465 -10.79 -9.91 -12.29
CA ILE A 465 -10.25 -10.49 -11.07
C ILE A 465 -10.09 -12.00 -11.21
N LEU A 466 -9.30 -12.61 -10.33
CA LEU A 466 -9.19 -14.06 -10.20
C LEU A 466 -10.33 -14.58 -9.31
N TYR A 467 -11.03 -15.61 -9.77
CA TYR A 467 -12.15 -16.21 -9.05
C TYR A 467 -12.27 -17.69 -9.39
N GLY A 468 -12.76 -18.47 -8.44
CA GLY A 468 -13.08 -19.88 -8.65
C GLY A 468 -13.04 -20.67 -7.36
N PHE A 469 -13.29 -21.96 -7.47
CA PHE A 469 -13.26 -22.88 -6.33
C PHE A 469 -12.40 -24.10 -6.66
N TYR A 470 -11.77 -24.69 -5.63
CA TYR A 470 -10.89 -25.84 -5.80
C TYR A 470 -10.89 -26.74 -4.56
N PRO A 471 -10.59 -28.04 -4.71
CA PRO A 471 -10.47 -28.95 -3.58
C PRO A 471 -9.23 -28.62 -2.73
N HIS A 472 -9.42 -28.53 -1.42
CA HIS A 472 -8.38 -28.33 -0.42
C HIS A 472 -8.62 -29.22 0.79
N GLN A 473 -7.80 -30.29 0.89
CA GLN A 473 -7.94 -31.34 1.89
C GLN A 473 -9.32 -32.03 1.79
N ASP A 474 -10.11 -32.01 2.85
CA ASP A 474 -11.44 -32.60 2.98
C ASP A 474 -12.58 -31.67 2.52
N LYS A 475 -12.26 -30.47 2.01
CA LYS A 475 -13.23 -29.40 1.69
C LYS A 475 -12.91 -28.72 0.38
N PHE A 476 -13.76 -27.76 -0.02
CA PHE A 476 -13.55 -26.91 -1.19
C PHE A 476 -13.35 -25.46 -0.77
N VAL A 477 -12.35 -24.79 -1.34
CA VAL A 477 -12.10 -23.35 -1.10
C VAL A 477 -12.79 -22.56 -2.19
N SER A 478 -13.61 -21.59 -1.81
CA SER A 478 -14.07 -20.51 -2.71
C SER A 478 -13.11 -19.34 -2.58
N PHE A 479 -12.69 -18.80 -3.71
CA PHE A 479 -11.66 -17.77 -3.77
C PHE A 479 -12.08 -16.66 -4.73
N VAL A 480 -11.89 -15.42 -4.29
CA VAL A 480 -11.82 -14.22 -5.14
C VAL A 480 -10.58 -13.41 -4.77
N GLY A 481 -9.88 -12.86 -5.74
CA GLY A 481 -8.65 -12.11 -5.50
C GLY A 481 -8.01 -11.54 -6.75
N GLY A 482 -6.96 -10.75 -6.59
CA GLY A 482 -6.24 -10.14 -7.71
C GLY A 482 -5.86 -8.69 -7.45
N ALA A 483 -5.09 -8.13 -8.38
CA ALA A 483 -4.66 -6.73 -8.31
C ALA A 483 -5.83 -5.74 -8.48
N ASN A 484 -6.88 -6.16 -9.20
CA ASN A 484 -8.07 -5.33 -9.44
C ASN A 484 -9.22 -5.64 -8.47
N LEU A 485 -8.98 -6.38 -7.38
CA LEU A 485 -9.99 -6.58 -6.35
C LEU A 485 -10.11 -5.31 -5.50
N HIS A 486 -10.96 -4.41 -5.96
CA HIS A 486 -11.19 -3.09 -5.38
C HIS A 486 -12.10 -3.16 -4.14
N TYR A 487 -12.21 -2.08 -3.36
CA TYR A 487 -12.77 -2.11 -1.99
C TYR A 487 -14.18 -2.71 -1.94
N ALA A 488 -15.09 -2.26 -2.80
CA ALA A 488 -16.48 -2.73 -2.81
C ALA A 488 -16.58 -4.24 -3.08
N LEU A 489 -15.81 -4.79 -4.02
CA LEU A 489 -15.82 -6.23 -4.33
C LEU A 489 -15.26 -7.06 -3.15
N TRP A 490 -14.19 -6.56 -2.54
CA TRP A 490 -13.59 -7.19 -1.35
C TRP A 490 -14.55 -7.14 -0.16
N ARG A 491 -15.23 -6.00 0.05
CA ARG A 491 -16.18 -5.80 1.14
C ARG A 491 -17.39 -6.70 0.98
N GLU A 492 -17.95 -6.78 -0.21
CA GLU A 492 -19.02 -7.72 -0.55
C GLU A 492 -18.59 -9.17 -0.26
N ALA A 493 -17.45 -9.62 -0.78
CA ALA A 493 -17.01 -11.00 -0.56
C ALA A 493 -16.69 -11.30 0.91
N SER A 494 -16.09 -10.37 1.63
CA SER A 494 -15.76 -10.55 3.05
C SER A 494 -17.00 -10.50 3.96
N ALA A 495 -18.11 -9.90 3.51
CA ALA A 495 -19.39 -9.90 4.21
C ALA A 495 -20.27 -11.10 3.85
N VAL A 496 -20.35 -11.46 2.57
CA VAL A 496 -21.27 -12.49 2.06
C VAL A 496 -20.76 -13.91 2.31
N LEU A 497 -19.49 -14.19 2.04
CA LEU A 497 -18.94 -15.55 2.16
C LEU A 497 -19.00 -16.15 3.59
N PRO A 498 -18.68 -15.43 4.68
CA PRO A 498 -18.72 -16.03 6.02
C PRO A 498 -20.14 -16.34 6.53
N GLU A 499 -21.17 -15.68 6.02
CA GLU A 499 -22.56 -15.85 6.48
C GLU A 499 -23.24 -17.08 5.89
N LEU A 500 -22.59 -17.77 4.95
CA LEU A 500 -23.15 -18.94 4.29
C LEU A 500 -23.01 -20.22 5.13
N PRO A 501 -24.01 -21.11 5.12
CA PRO A 501 -23.97 -22.35 5.88
C PRO A 501 -22.73 -23.20 5.56
N GLY A 502 -22.01 -23.63 6.60
CA GLY A 502 -20.81 -24.46 6.47
C GLY A 502 -19.54 -23.69 6.09
N ALA A 503 -19.59 -22.36 6.00
CA ALA A 503 -18.40 -21.54 5.74
C ALA A 503 -17.40 -21.64 6.90
N GLU A 504 -16.15 -21.97 6.55
CA GLU A 504 -15.02 -21.93 7.48
C GLU A 504 -13.98 -20.94 7.01
N TYR A 505 -13.51 -20.11 7.95
CA TYR A 505 -12.43 -19.16 7.66
C TYR A 505 -11.22 -19.91 7.11
N PHE A 506 -10.70 -19.40 5.99
CA PHE A 506 -9.45 -19.89 5.42
C PHE A 506 -8.40 -18.80 5.37
N ARG A 507 -8.57 -17.81 4.49
CA ARG A 507 -7.59 -16.74 4.27
C ARG A 507 -8.27 -15.50 3.70
N VAL A 508 -8.17 -14.37 4.41
CA VAL A 508 -8.70 -13.08 3.95
C VAL A 508 -7.61 -12.02 4.13
N SER A 509 -7.29 -11.28 3.06
CA SER A 509 -6.33 -10.19 3.10
C SER A 509 -6.88 -8.99 3.87
N THR A 510 -6.03 -8.01 4.16
CA THR A 510 -6.53 -6.67 4.57
C THR A 510 -7.37 -6.05 3.46
N ALA A 511 -8.20 -5.06 3.82
CA ALA A 511 -9.01 -4.31 2.85
C ALA A 511 -8.10 -3.66 1.78
N PRO A 512 -8.55 -3.61 0.51
CA PRO A 512 -7.92 -2.79 -0.53
C PRO A 512 -7.91 -1.32 -0.12
N ASP A 513 -6.84 -0.61 -0.48
CA ASP A 513 -6.82 0.84 -0.43
C ASP A 513 -7.75 1.39 -1.52
N VAL A 514 -8.40 2.53 -1.24
CA VAL A 514 -9.40 3.13 -2.12
C VAL A 514 -8.74 4.20 -3.00
N MET A 515 -8.89 4.10 -4.33
CA MET A 515 -8.39 5.08 -5.28
C MET A 515 -9.31 6.30 -5.34
N LEU A 516 -9.01 7.29 -4.50
CA LEU A 516 -9.71 8.56 -4.46
C LEU A 516 -8.71 9.72 -4.50
N GLU A 517 -8.76 10.51 -5.57
CA GLU A 517 -7.96 11.73 -5.74
C GLU A 517 -8.81 12.94 -5.35
N ILE A 518 -8.70 13.36 -4.09
CA ILE A 518 -9.31 14.61 -3.64
C ILE A 518 -8.30 15.74 -3.88
N PRO A 519 -8.70 16.85 -4.52
CA PRO A 519 -7.85 18.03 -4.64
C PRO A 519 -7.31 18.44 -3.26
N ASP A 520 -6.02 18.78 -3.23
CA ASP A 520 -5.32 19.17 -2.01
C ASP A 520 -6.10 20.29 -1.31
N ILE A 521 -6.72 19.95 -0.18
CA ILE A 521 -7.55 20.86 0.62
C ILE A 521 -6.69 22.07 1.04
N GLU A 522 -5.38 21.90 1.21
CA GLU A 522 -4.42 22.95 1.56
C GLU A 522 -4.13 23.92 0.40
N GLN A 523 -4.24 23.47 -0.85
CA GLN A 523 -4.20 24.33 -2.04
C GLN A 523 -5.55 24.99 -2.31
N LEU A 524 -6.66 24.29 -2.03
CA LEU A 524 -8.02 24.83 -2.14
C LEU A 524 -8.31 25.93 -1.13
N LEU A 525 -7.75 25.82 0.08
CA LEU A 525 -7.85 26.85 1.13
C LEU A 525 -7.01 28.11 0.84
N ARG A 526 -6.14 28.09 -0.19
CA ARG A 526 -5.42 29.28 -0.69
C ARG A 526 -6.19 30.01 -1.79
N ASP A 527 -7.15 29.35 -2.45
CA ASP A 527 -8.21 30.01 -3.20
C ASP A 527 -9.19 30.59 -2.15
N GLU A 528 -9.23 31.91 -1.95
CA GLU A 528 -10.03 32.55 -0.88
C GLU A 528 -11.54 32.26 -0.92
N ASP A 529 -12.03 31.63 -2.00
CA ASP A 529 -13.44 31.42 -2.30
C ASP A 529 -13.99 30.01 -1.99
N LEU A 530 -13.15 28.99 -1.72
CA LEU A 530 -13.60 27.60 -1.55
C LEU A 530 -13.56 27.12 -0.08
N LYS A 531 -14.74 27.00 0.54
CA LYS A 531 -14.91 26.59 1.94
C LYS A 531 -15.46 25.17 2.02
N ILE A 532 -14.58 24.21 2.30
CA ILE A 532 -14.93 22.79 2.46
C ILE A 532 -14.32 22.25 3.75
N GLU A 533 -15.11 21.55 4.54
CA GLU A 533 -14.71 20.86 5.76
C GLU A 533 -14.89 19.35 5.58
N HIS A 534 -13.93 18.52 5.98
CA HIS A 534 -14.13 17.08 6.04
C HIS A 534 -14.91 16.73 7.32
N VAL A 535 -15.98 15.95 7.20
CA VAL A 535 -16.85 15.56 8.31
C VAL A 535 -16.45 14.18 8.82
N GLU A 536 -16.53 13.18 7.96
CA GLU A 536 -16.25 11.79 8.33
C GLU A 536 -16.02 10.90 7.10
N ASN A 537 -15.52 9.69 7.35
CA ASN A 537 -15.55 8.60 6.38
C ASN A 537 -16.48 7.51 6.93
N ARG A 538 -17.48 7.11 6.16
CA ARG A 538 -18.49 6.12 6.56
C ARG A 538 -18.50 4.95 5.58
N GLU A 539 -18.77 3.75 6.07
CA GLU A 539 -19.09 2.60 5.22
C GLU A 539 -20.59 2.60 4.89
N GLY A 540 -20.97 2.04 3.73
CA GLY A 540 -22.37 1.78 3.41
C GLY A 540 -22.99 0.81 4.42
N GLU A 541 -24.30 0.94 4.63
CA GLU A 541 -25.06 0.09 5.54
C GLU A 541 -25.86 -0.98 4.78
N GLY A 542 -25.99 -2.17 5.36
CA GLY A 542 -26.76 -3.27 4.78
C GLY A 542 -26.09 -3.85 3.53
N ASP A 543 -26.82 -3.87 2.41
CA ASP A 543 -26.36 -4.41 1.12
C ASP A 543 -25.54 -3.39 0.30
N ASP A 544 -25.25 -2.23 0.88
CA ASP A 544 -24.41 -1.21 0.28
C ASP A 544 -22.96 -1.39 0.73
N TYR A 545 -22.13 -1.93 -0.15
CA TYR A 545 -20.70 -2.19 0.09
C TYR A 545 -19.81 -0.99 -0.26
N SER A 546 -20.39 0.19 -0.45
CA SER A 546 -19.69 1.41 -0.84
C SER A 546 -18.96 2.06 0.32
N ARG A 547 -18.01 2.95 -0.01
CA ARG A 547 -17.30 3.79 0.95
C ARG A 547 -17.60 5.26 0.68
N TYR A 548 -18.01 5.96 1.72
CA TYR A 548 -18.40 7.36 1.68
C TYR A 548 -17.36 8.25 2.34
N PHE A 549 -17.01 9.34 1.66
CA PHE A 549 -16.15 10.40 2.15
C PHE A 549 -17.02 11.65 2.27
N VAL A 550 -17.39 12.02 3.48
CA VAL A 550 -18.38 13.05 3.77
C VAL A 550 -17.67 14.37 4.10
N TYR A 551 -18.07 15.41 3.39
CA TYR A 551 -17.60 16.78 3.53
C TYR A 551 -18.78 17.71 3.82
N ARG A 552 -18.49 18.94 4.20
CA ARG A 552 -19.46 19.99 4.44
C ARG A 552 -19.04 21.28 3.75
N ALA A 553 -19.98 21.95 3.12
CA ALA A 553 -19.80 23.25 2.48
C ALA A 553 -20.87 24.25 2.96
N PRO A 554 -20.60 25.56 2.91
CA PRO A 554 -21.58 26.58 3.33
C PRO A 554 -22.76 26.71 2.35
N ASP A 555 -22.57 26.39 1.07
CA ASP A 555 -23.55 26.55 0.00
C ASP A 555 -23.32 25.55 -1.14
N LYS A 556 -24.32 25.44 -2.02
CA LYS A 556 -24.28 24.57 -3.21
C LYS A 556 -23.11 24.86 -4.15
N GLN A 557 -22.72 26.12 -4.30
CA GLN A 557 -21.70 26.50 -5.27
C GLN A 557 -20.32 25.96 -4.85
N ASN A 558 -20.00 26.07 -3.57
CA ASN A 558 -18.80 25.50 -2.97
C ASN A 558 -18.77 23.98 -3.09
N ALA A 559 -19.89 23.31 -2.81
CA ALA A 559 -20.00 21.86 -2.94
C ALA A 559 -19.74 21.38 -4.37
N LEU A 560 -20.34 22.02 -5.38
CA LEU A 560 -20.16 21.64 -6.78
C LEU A 560 -18.74 21.93 -7.29
N GLU A 561 -18.13 23.05 -6.91
CA GLU A 561 -16.75 23.36 -7.29
C GLU A 561 -15.75 22.35 -6.69
N PHE A 562 -15.97 21.94 -5.44
CA PHE A 562 -15.18 20.89 -4.81
C PHE A 562 -15.34 19.54 -5.52
N LEU A 563 -16.59 19.12 -5.78
CA LEU A 563 -16.88 17.85 -6.46
C LEU A 563 -16.36 17.84 -7.91
N LYS A 564 -16.35 18.98 -8.63
CA LYS A 564 -15.72 19.05 -9.97
C LYS A 564 -14.22 18.75 -9.92
N ARG A 565 -13.55 19.20 -8.86
CA ARG A 565 -12.10 19.04 -8.67
C ARG A 565 -11.73 17.66 -8.11
N ALA A 566 -12.63 17.01 -7.35
CA ALA A 566 -12.46 15.61 -6.90
C ALA A 566 -12.47 14.62 -8.06
N ARG A 567 -11.57 13.64 -8.06
CA ARG A 567 -11.51 12.54 -9.03
C ARG A 567 -11.79 11.23 -8.33
N VAL A 568 -12.91 10.62 -8.68
CA VAL A 568 -13.31 9.28 -8.24
C VAL A 568 -13.10 8.34 -9.42
N SER A 569 -12.19 7.37 -9.28
CA SER A 569 -11.84 6.44 -10.36
C SER A 569 -12.24 4.99 -10.07
N GLU A 570 -12.81 4.71 -8.90
CA GLU A 570 -13.12 3.37 -8.42
C GLU A 570 -14.63 3.20 -8.15
N PRO A 571 -15.25 2.09 -8.61
CA PRO A 571 -16.65 1.79 -8.31
C PRO A 571 -16.90 1.55 -6.82
N GLY A 572 -18.03 2.05 -6.30
CA GLY A 572 -18.41 1.94 -4.90
C GLY A 572 -17.69 2.93 -3.98
N VAL A 573 -17.15 4.02 -4.53
CA VAL A 573 -16.55 5.13 -3.79
C VAL A 573 -17.35 6.38 -4.03
N HIS A 574 -17.78 7.03 -2.95
CA HIS A 574 -18.66 8.19 -2.99
C HIS A 574 -18.05 9.35 -2.21
N VAL A 575 -17.98 10.53 -2.81
CA VAL A 575 -17.65 11.78 -2.14
C VAL A 575 -18.94 12.55 -1.93
N LEU A 576 -19.38 12.72 -0.69
CA LEU A 576 -20.59 13.47 -0.34
C LEU A 576 -20.22 14.84 0.24
N VAL A 577 -20.99 15.87 -0.09
CA VAL A 577 -20.85 17.21 0.47
C VAL A 577 -22.20 17.68 1.01
N GLU A 578 -22.30 17.77 2.32
CA GLU A 578 -23.44 18.29 3.05
C GLU A 578 -23.47 19.82 2.98
N THR A 579 -24.64 20.39 2.74
CA THR A 579 -24.87 21.84 2.85
C THR A 579 -26.25 22.11 3.46
N PRO A 580 -26.55 23.38 3.82
CA PRO A 580 -27.89 23.75 4.25
C PRO A 580 -29.01 23.53 3.20
N GLU A 581 -28.64 23.42 1.92
CA GLU A 581 -29.55 23.30 0.78
C GLU A 581 -29.79 21.84 0.34
N GLY A 582 -28.96 20.90 0.82
CA GLY A 582 -29.01 19.48 0.44
C GLY A 582 -27.62 18.85 0.39
N THR A 583 -27.57 17.55 0.07
CA THR A 583 -26.31 16.78 -0.07
C THR A 583 -26.02 16.54 -1.55
N TRP A 584 -24.78 16.79 -1.96
CA TRP A 584 -24.30 16.48 -3.31
C TRP A 584 -23.22 15.43 -3.27
N GLY A 585 -23.35 14.45 -4.17
CA GLY A 585 -22.42 13.34 -4.27
C GLY A 585 -21.60 13.37 -5.55
N LYS A 586 -20.45 12.72 -5.54
CA LYS A 586 -19.73 12.30 -6.74
C LYS A 586 -19.27 10.87 -6.62
N ASP A 587 -19.51 10.09 -7.65
CA ASP A 587 -19.01 8.74 -7.85
C ASP A 587 -18.23 8.66 -9.18
N GLU A 588 -17.94 7.44 -9.64
CA GLU A 588 -17.31 7.18 -10.94
C GLU A 588 -18.13 7.68 -12.15
N ASN A 589 -19.46 7.84 -12.00
CA ASN A 589 -20.39 8.24 -13.06
C ASN A 589 -20.57 9.75 -13.14
N GLY A 590 -20.17 10.49 -12.09
CA GLY A 590 -20.17 11.95 -12.07
C GLY A 590 -20.81 12.51 -10.82
N ILE A 591 -21.20 13.79 -10.89
CA ILE A 591 -21.80 14.51 -9.77
C ILE A 591 -23.32 14.28 -9.80
N TYR A 592 -23.90 13.91 -8.66
CA TYR A 592 -25.34 13.73 -8.46
C TYR A 592 -25.83 14.46 -7.20
N GLN A 593 -27.14 14.52 -7.02
CA GLN A 593 -27.78 15.00 -5.81
C GLN A 593 -28.44 13.81 -5.11
N GLU A 594 -28.22 13.70 -3.80
CA GLU A 594 -28.76 12.62 -2.96
C GLU A 594 -30.20 12.92 -2.49
#